data_AF-A0A6B3INM8-F1
#
_entry.id   AF-A0A6B3INM8-F1
#
_cell.length_a   1.000
_cell.length_b   1.000
_cell.length_c   1.000
_cell.angle_alpha   90.00
_cell.angle_beta   90.00
_cell.angle_gamma   90.00
#
_symmetry.space_group_name_H-M   'P 1'
#
loop_
_entity.id
_entity.type
_entity.pdbx_description
1 polymer ?
#
loop_
_entity_poly.entity_id
_entity_poly.type
_entity_poly.pdbx_seq_one_letter_code
_entity_poly.pdbx_strand_id
1 'polypeptide(L)'
;TELTARVLKLRHAHPVLRRRAFFSGRAQAPDGLRDLAWFTRDGREMTEGDWYAPAATLGLYLSGRDIPGRDARGEPVTDDSFLAVLHAGAEPVAFELPGAPWAAAY
;
A
#
# COMPACT_ATOMS: atom_id res chain seq x y z
N THR A 1 -2.65 17.46 -18.61
CA THR A 1 -3.57 16.44 -19.17
C THR A 1 -4.62 16.11 -18.13
N GLU A 2 -5.78 15.58 -18.54
CA GLU A 2 -6.86 15.16 -17.62
C GLU A 2 -6.37 14.10 -16.62
N LEU A 3 -5.57 13.14 -17.08
CA LEU A 3 -4.98 12.09 -16.25
C LEU A 3 -4.16 12.65 -15.09
N THR A 4 -3.23 13.57 -15.37
CA THR A 4 -2.41 14.19 -14.31
C THR A 4 -3.27 14.90 -13.28
N ALA A 5 -4.31 15.63 -13.72
CA ALA A 5 -5.22 16.30 -12.80
C ALA A 5 -5.98 15.30 -11.92
N ARG A 6 -6.42 14.17 -12.47
CA ARG A 6 -7.10 13.10 -11.71
C ARG A 6 -6.17 12.43 -10.69
N VAL A 7 -4.94 12.11 -11.07
CA VAL A 7 -3.94 11.51 -10.16
C VAL A 7 -3.58 12.47 -9.01
N LEU A 8 -3.42 13.76 -9.30
CA LEU A 8 -3.16 14.77 -8.26
C LEU A 8 -4.34 14.91 -7.30
N LYS A 9 -5.58 14.88 -7.79
CA LYS A 9 -6.78 14.88 -6.95
C LYS A 9 -6.82 13.66 -6.02
N LEU A 10 -6.54 12.46 -6.55
CA LEU A 10 -6.44 11.23 -5.75
C LEU A 10 -5.42 11.38 -4.62
N ARG A 11 -4.18 11.80 -4.96
CA ARG A 11 -3.12 12.00 -3.97
C ARG A 11 -3.47 13.06 -2.92
N HIS A 12 -4.20 14.10 -3.28
CA HIS A 12 -4.63 15.14 -2.34
C HIS A 12 -5.70 14.64 -1.37
N ALA A 13 -6.67 13.88 -1.89
CA ALA A 13 -7.78 13.33 -1.12
C ALA A 13 -7.35 12.30 -0.08
N HIS A 14 -6.28 11.54 -0.36
CA HIS A 14 -5.86 10.40 0.47
C HIS A 14 -4.54 10.67 1.22
N PRO A 15 -4.57 11.02 2.53
CA PRO A 15 -3.40 11.16 3.37
C PRO A 15 -2.39 10.00 3.29
N VAL A 16 -2.84 8.76 3.09
CA VAL A 16 -1.94 7.59 3.01
C VAL A 16 -0.95 7.68 1.83
N LEU A 17 -1.33 8.38 0.75
CA LEU A 17 -0.51 8.61 -0.45
C LEU A 17 0.43 9.84 -0.33
N ARG A 18 0.37 10.57 0.79
CA ARG A 18 1.15 11.79 1.03
C ARG A 18 1.70 11.88 2.46
N ARG A 19 1.87 10.73 3.09
CA ARG A 19 2.40 10.57 4.44
C ARG A 19 3.78 11.24 4.57
N ARG A 20 4.00 11.97 5.66
CA ARG A 20 5.24 12.78 5.89
C ARG A 20 6.37 11.99 6.56
N ALA A 21 6.05 10.82 7.11
CA ALA A 21 6.98 9.91 7.74
C ALA A 21 6.99 8.58 6.99
N PHE A 22 8.14 7.89 7.02
CA PHE A 22 8.26 6.56 6.44
C PHE A 22 7.26 5.58 7.08
N PHE A 23 6.88 4.58 6.29
CA PHE A 23 6.19 3.40 6.81
C PHE A 23 7.19 2.54 7.59
N SER A 24 6.74 1.97 8.70
CA SER A 24 7.61 1.16 9.55
C SER A 24 7.71 -0.29 9.07
N GLY A 25 6.71 -0.77 8.31
CA GLY A 25 6.55 -2.18 8.00
C GLY A 25 6.28 -3.02 9.26
N ARG A 26 5.78 -2.38 10.33
CA ARG A 26 5.49 -3.01 11.61
C ARG A 26 4.05 -2.73 12.00
N ALA A 27 3.47 -3.67 12.74
CA ALA A 27 2.20 -3.43 13.41
C ALA A 27 2.39 -2.32 14.45
N GLN A 28 1.51 -1.32 14.45
CA GLN A 28 1.54 -0.25 15.46
C GLN A 28 0.83 -0.67 16.76
N ALA A 29 -0.05 -1.67 16.69
CA ALA A 29 -0.71 -2.30 17.84
C ALA A 29 -0.38 -3.81 17.89
N PRO A 30 -0.46 -4.48 19.06
CA PRO A 30 -0.14 -5.91 19.20
C PRO A 30 -0.94 -6.85 18.30
N ASP A 31 -2.14 -6.45 17.90
CA ASP A 31 -3.07 -7.13 16.99
C ASP A 31 -3.25 -6.39 15.66
N GLY A 32 -2.47 -5.33 15.44
CA GLY A 32 -2.55 -4.48 14.27
C GLY A 32 -1.92 -5.11 13.03
N LEU A 33 -2.45 -4.76 11.86
CA LEU A 33 -1.77 -5.01 10.60
C LEU A 33 -0.55 -4.10 10.46
N ARG A 34 0.44 -4.51 9.67
CA ARG A 34 1.54 -3.62 9.31
C ARG A 34 0.99 -2.43 8.53
N ASP A 35 1.61 -1.27 8.73
CA ASP A 35 1.27 -0.06 7.97
C ASP A 35 1.63 -0.17 6.47
N LEU A 36 2.45 -1.17 6.12
CA LEU A 36 2.96 -1.47 4.78
C LEU A 36 3.16 -2.97 4.61
N ALA A 37 2.82 -3.50 3.44
CA ALA A 37 3.26 -4.82 3.00
C ALA A 37 3.57 -4.83 1.50
N TRP A 38 4.54 -5.66 1.13
CA TRP A 38 4.95 -5.87 -0.26
C TRP A 38 4.57 -7.28 -0.69
N PHE A 39 4.09 -7.42 -1.91
CA PHE A 39 3.58 -8.68 -2.44
C PHE A 39 4.28 -9.07 -3.72
N THR A 40 4.53 -10.37 -3.86
CA THR A 40 4.87 -10.96 -5.15
C THR A 40 3.65 -10.89 -6.08
N ARG A 41 3.85 -11.21 -7.36
CA ARG A 41 2.74 -11.34 -8.32
C ARG A 41 1.69 -12.38 -7.93
N ASP A 42 2.05 -13.36 -7.10
CA ASP A 42 1.17 -14.45 -6.66
C ASP A 42 0.44 -14.08 -5.36
N GLY A 43 0.34 -12.78 -5.03
CA GLY A 43 -0.43 -12.29 -3.88
C GLY A 43 0.15 -12.66 -2.51
N ARG A 44 1.33 -13.31 -2.47
CA ARG A 44 2.03 -13.62 -1.22
C ARG A 44 2.87 -12.45 -0.77
N GLU A 45 2.95 -12.24 0.53
CA GLU A 45 3.88 -11.26 1.08
C GLU A 45 5.33 -11.64 0.74
N MET A 46 6.11 -10.65 0.32
CA MET A 46 7.50 -10.81 -0.04
C MET A 46 8.34 -11.16 1.17
N THR A 47 9.14 -12.22 1.02
CA THR A 47 10.20 -12.59 1.95
C THR A 47 11.48 -11.83 1.62
N GLU A 48 12.50 -11.92 2.49
CA GLU A 48 13.83 -11.38 2.20
C GLU A 48 14.42 -11.89 0.88
N GLY A 49 14.24 -13.18 0.57
CA GLY A 49 14.72 -13.76 -0.68
C GLY A 49 14.03 -13.18 -1.92
N ASP A 50 12.73 -12.87 -1.82
CA ASP A 50 11.96 -12.27 -2.92
C ASP A 50 12.48 -10.86 -3.29
N TRP A 51 13.06 -10.12 -2.33
CA TRP A 51 13.64 -8.79 -2.59
C TRP A 51 14.87 -8.81 -3.49
N TYR A 52 15.62 -9.91 -3.47
CA TYR A 52 16.84 -10.06 -4.26
C TYR A 52 16.61 -10.92 -5.52
N ALA A 53 15.42 -11.48 -5.67
CA ALA A 53 15.03 -12.22 -6.86
C ALA A 53 14.68 -11.25 -8.01
N PRO A 54 14.98 -11.61 -9.27
CA PRO A 54 14.53 -10.83 -10.41
C PRO A 54 13.00 -10.87 -10.52
N ALA A 55 12.36 -9.72 -10.33
CA ALA A 55 10.92 -9.55 -10.45
C ALA A 55 10.58 -8.28 -11.24
N ALA A 56 9.63 -8.39 -12.18
CA ALA A 56 9.11 -7.26 -12.95
C ALA A 56 7.75 -6.76 -12.44
N THR A 57 7.18 -7.45 -11.45
CA THR A 57 5.85 -7.16 -10.90
C THR A 57 5.90 -7.22 -9.39
N LEU A 58 5.34 -6.21 -8.74
CA LEU A 58 5.17 -6.19 -7.30
C LEU A 58 3.85 -5.51 -6.93
N GLY A 59 3.33 -5.90 -5.77
CA GLY A 59 2.22 -5.24 -5.10
C GLY A 59 2.69 -4.48 -3.87
N LEU A 60 2.03 -3.37 -3.59
CA LEU A 60 2.27 -2.52 -2.43
C LEU A 60 0.94 -2.25 -1.72
N TYR A 61 0.77 -2.76 -0.52
CA TYR A 61 -0.36 -2.43 0.35
C TYR A 61 0.02 -1.30 1.29
N LEU A 62 -0.85 -0.28 1.36
CA LEU A 62 -0.72 0.88 2.24
C LEU A 62 -1.92 0.91 3.18
N SER A 63 -1.68 0.78 4.49
CA SER A 63 -2.74 0.85 5.50
C SER A 63 -3.17 2.29 5.74
N GLY A 64 -4.46 2.57 5.55
CA GLY A 64 -5.07 3.85 5.90
C GLY A 64 -5.42 4.00 7.39
N ARG A 65 -5.28 2.92 8.18
CA ARG A 65 -5.67 2.91 9.60
C ARG A 65 -4.61 3.50 10.54
N ASP A 66 -3.34 3.42 10.14
CA ASP A 66 -2.19 3.75 10.99
C ASP A 66 -1.34 4.87 10.37
N ILE A 67 -1.99 5.99 10.03
CA ILE A 67 -1.29 7.16 9.49
C ILE A 67 -0.73 8.01 10.65
N PRO A 68 0.59 8.25 10.71
CA PRO A 68 1.22 9.07 11.74
C PRO A 68 0.75 10.51 11.65
N GLY A 69 0.36 11.04 12.79
CA GLY A 69 -0.07 12.41 12.95
C GLY A 69 -1.48 12.49 13.54
N ARG A 70 -1.84 13.72 13.90
CA ARG A 70 -3.17 14.07 14.35
C ARG A 70 -3.67 15.25 13.50
N ASP A 71 -4.97 15.33 13.32
CA ASP A 71 -5.59 16.46 12.62
C ASP A 71 -5.59 17.72 13.50
N ALA A 72 -6.20 18.80 13.01
CA ALA A 72 -6.28 20.07 13.73
C ALA A 72 -7.06 20.00 15.07
N ARG A 73 -7.85 18.94 15.27
CA ARG A 73 -8.63 18.68 16.50
C ARG A 73 -7.89 17.72 17.44
N GLY A 74 -6.74 17.21 17.03
CA GLY A 74 -5.99 16.21 17.77
C GLY A 74 -6.45 14.78 17.50
N GLU A 75 -7.31 14.52 16.51
CA GLU A 75 -7.81 13.18 16.22
C GLU A 75 -6.83 12.39 15.33
N PRO A 76 -6.75 11.06 15.46
CA PRO A 76 -5.95 10.23 14.56
C PRO A 76 -6.34 10.45 13.10
N VAL A 77 -5.34 10.63 12.23
CA VAL A 77 -5.60 10.68 10.79
C VAL A 77 -5.85 9.25 10.30
N THR A 78 -6.98 9.04 9.63
CA THR A 78 -7.35 7.76 9.01
C THR A 78 -7.74 7.97 7.55
N ASP A 79 -7.69 6.90 6.76
CA ASP A 79 -7.96 6.89 5.33
C ASP A 79 -8.40 5.49 4.89
N ASP A 80 -8.79 5.36 3.63
CA ASP A 80 -8.94 4.07 2.98
C ASP A 80 -7.57 3.39 2.81
N SER A 81 -7.56 2.06 2.77
CA SER A 81 -6.36 1.28 2.43
C SER A 81 -6.24 1.08 0.92
N PHE A 82 -5.01 1.05 0.42
CA PHE A 82 -4.73 0.94 -1.01
C PHE A 82 -3.84 -0.24 -1.33
N LEU A 83 -4.11 -0.90 -2.46
CA LEU A 83 -3.18 -1.79 -3.12
C LEU A 83 -2.74 -1.15 -4.44
N ALA A 84 -1.44 -0.87 -4.57
CA ALA A 84 -0.83 -0.44 -5.82
C ALA A 84 -0.05 -1.60 -6.44
N VAL A 85 -0.35 -1.93 -7.70
CA VAL A 85 0.38 -2.93 -8.47
C VAL A 85 1.24 -2.22 -9.50
N LEU A 86 2.54 -2.51 -9.49
CA LEU A 86 3.51 -1.97 -10.42
C LEU A 86 4.07 -3.11 -11.25
N HIS A 87 3.90 -3.01 -12.57
CA HIS A 87 4.39 -3.97 -13.54
C HIS A 87 5.25 -3.25 -14.59
N ALA A 88 6.52 -3.65 -14.68
CA ALA A 88 7.51 -3.11 -15.62
C ALA A 88 7.89 -4.11 -16.72
N GLY A 89 7.16 -5.23 -16.83
CA GLY A 89 7.33 -6.18 -17.92
C GLY A 89 6.70 -5.69 -19.22
N ALA A 90 7.20 -6.19 -20.34
CA ALA A 90 6.64 -5.88 -21.66
C ALA A 90 5.34 -6.65 -21.93
N GLU A 91 5.18 -7.82 -21.31
CA GLU A 91 4.05 -8.72 -21.54
C GLU A 91 3.04 -8.69 -20.38
N PRO A 92 1.72 -8.77 -20.67
CA PRO A 92 0.71 -8.85 -19.63
C PRO A 92 0.95 -9.99 -18.64
N VAL A 93 0.56 -9.76 -17.38
CA VAL A 93 0.78 -10.70 -16.29
C VAL A 93 -0.46 -10.81 -15.41
N ALA A 94 -0.77 -12.04 -14.97
CA ALA A 94 -1.76 -12.24 -13.91
C ALA A 94 -1.16 -11.86 -12.56
N PHE A 95 -1.94 -11.10 -11.78
CA PHE A 95 -1.61 -10.72 -10.41
C PHE A 95 -2.72 -11.22 -9.48
N GLU A 96 -2.36 -12.03 -8.48
CA GLU A 96 -3.30 -12.50 -7.48
C GLU A 96 -3.47 -11.46 -6.38
N LEU A 97 -4.72 -11.06 -6.10
CA LEU A 97 -5.02 -10.06 -5.08
C LEU A 97 -4.79 -10.66 -3.68
N PRO A 98 -4.04 -9.98 -2.79
CA PRO A 98 -3.85 -10.42 -1.42
C PRO A 98 -5.18 -10.62 -0.67
N GLY A 99 -5.35 -11.76 -0.03
CA GLY A 99 -6.52 -12.03 0.80
C GLY A 99 -6.35 -11.55 2.25
N ALA A 100 -7.10 -12.17 3.16
CA ALA A 100 -6.94 -11.96 4.58
C ALA A 100 -5.48 -12.25 5.04
N PRO A 101 -4.94 -11.49 6.01
CA PRO A 101 -5.62 -10.44 6.78
C PRO A 101 -5.63 -9.05 6.09
N TRP A 102 -5.05 -8.91 4.90
CA TRP A 102 -4.84 -7.61 4.24
C TRP A 102 -6.11 -7.00 3.68
N ALA A 103 -6.94 -7.82 3.05
CA ALA A 103 -8.20 -7.39 2.46
C ALA A 103 -9.27 -8.46 2.56
N ALA A 104 -10.51 -8.02 2.77
CA ALA A 104 -11.70 -8.85 2.61
C ALA A 104 -12.40 -8.58 1.26
N ALA A 105 -12.15 -7.42 0.65
CA ALA A 105 -12.69 -6.98 -0.63
C ALA A 105 -11.81 -5.86 -1.22
N TYR A 106 -12.00 -5.55 -2.51
CA TYR A 106 -11.30 -4.53 -3.29
C TYR A 106 -12.29 -3.69 -4.09
#